data_AF-A0A8J7WSV3-F1
#
_entry.id   AF-A0A8J7WSV3-F1
#
_cell.length_a   1.000
_cell.length_b   1.000
_cell.length_c   1.000
_cell.angle_alpha   90.00
_cell.angle_beta   90.00
_cell.angle_gamma   90.00
#
_symmetry.space_group_name_H-M   'P 1'
#
loop_
_entity.id
_entity.type
_entity.pdbx_description
1 polymer ?
#
loop_
_entity_poly.entity_id
_entity_poly.type
_entity_poly.pdbx_seq_one_letter_code
_entity_poly.pdbx_strand_id
1 'polypeptide(L)' 'MRRSRGMTQAQLAEHLGADRTTVVAMEAGRPPGQERFFRAIGWMGYDLVAVPRGSRVTVVESEVSTDRGHGDREGQQ' A
#
# COMPACT_ATOMS: atom_id res chain seq x y z
N MET A 1 -13.60 -4.86 10.69
CA MET A 1 -12.49 -4.41 11.56
C MET A 1 -12.93 -3.89 12.93
N ARG A 2 -13.92 -2.97 13.06
CA ARG A 2 -14.36 -2.50 14.40
C ARG A 2 -15.29 -3.47 15.14
N ARG A 3 -16.18 -4.17 14.43
CA ARG A 3 -17.18 -5.07 15.02
C ARG A 3 -16.54 -6.26 15.74
N SER A 4 -15.44 -6.79 15.17
CA SER A 4 -14.61 -7.83 15.78
C SER A 4 -13.86 -7.37 17.04
N ARG A 5 -13.83 -6.05 17.31
CA ARG A 5 -13.24 -5.44 18.51
C ARG A 5 -14.30 -4.81 19.43
N GLY A 6 -15.59 -5.07 19.17
CA GLY A 6 -16.70 -4.49 19.94
C GLY A 6 -16.85 -2.97 19.84
N MET A 7 -16.17 -2.32 18.89
CA MET A 7 -16.13 -0.86 18.79
C MET A 7 -17.28 -0.30 17.96
N THR A 8 -17.85 0.82 18.41
CA THR A 8 -18.79 1.65 17.64
C THR A 8 -18.07 2.51 16.59
N GLN A 9 -18.79 3.08 15.62
CA GLN A 9 -18.19 3.99 14.63
C GLN A 9 -17.64 5.26 15.28
N ALA A 10 -18.33 5.77 16.32
CA ALA A 10 -17.90 6.96 17.05
C ALA A 10 -16.58 6.71 17.79
N GLN A 11 -16.45 5.57 18.46
CA GLN A 11 -15.20 5.17 19.12
C GLN A 11 -14.07 4.95 18.13
N LEU A 12 -14.36 4.39 16.95
CA LEU A 12 -13.36 4.27 15.88
C LEU A 12 -12.94 5.64 15.34
N ALA A 13 -13.89 6.57 15.18
CA ALA A 13 -13.62 7.92 14.70
C ALA A 13 -12.71 8.69 15.67
N GLU A 14 -13.03 8.65 16.96
CA GLU A 14 -12.22 9.21 18.03
C GLU A 14 -10.80 8.59 18.05
N HIS A 15 -10.71 7.25 17.94
CA HIS A 15 -9.42 6.56 17.89
C HIS A 15 -8.56 6.92 16.67
N LEU A 16 -9.20 7.27 15.55
CA LEU A 16 -8.53 7.67 14.31
C LEU A 16 -8.31 9.18 14.21
N GLY A 17 -8.80 9.98 15.16
CA GLY A 17 -8.79 11.45 15.06
C GLY A 17 -9.57 11.98 13.86
N ALA A 18 -10.60 11.25 13.42
CA ALA A 18 -11.40 11.55 12.24
C ALA A 18 -12.85 11.86 12.61
N ASP A 19 -13.59 12.51 11.72
CA ASP A 19 -15.03 12.67 11.90
C ASP A 19 -15.78 11.34 11.70
N ARG A 20 -16.90 11.18 12.40
CA ARG A 20 -17.75 9.98 12.26
C ARG A 20 -18.19 9.75 10.81
N THR A 21 -18.46 10.81 10.06
CA THR A 21 -18.83 10.73 8.63
C THR A 21 -17.69 10.16 7.78
N THR A 22 -16.43 10.45 8.09
CA THR A 22 -15.26 9.86 7.44
C THR A 22 -15.22 8.35 7.69
N VAL A 23 -15.48 7.90 8.92
CA VAL A 23 -15.53 6.47 9.26
C VAL A 23 -16.69 5.76 8.54
N VAL A 24 -17.86 6.39 8.46
CA VAL A 24 -19.01 5.85 7.70
C VAL A 24 -18.66 5.72 6.22
N ALA A 25 -18.05 6.75 5.63
CA ALA A 25 -17.65 6.75 4.23
C ALA A 25 -16.56 5.69 3.95
N MET A 26 -15.58 5.53 4.84
CA MET A 26 -14.58 4.47 4.78
C MET A 26 -15.20 3.07 4.89
N GLU A 27 -16.13 2.84 5.83
CA GLU A 27 -16.82 1.55 5.98
C GLU A 27 -17.75 1.24 4.78
N ALA A 28 -18.23 2.26 4.08
CA ALA A 28 -19.03 2.15 2.85
C ALA A 28 -18.16 2.01 1.57
N GLY A 29 -16.84 1.93 1.69
CA GLY A 29 -15.92 1.82 0.55
C GLY A 29 -15.77 3.11 -0.26
N ARG A 30 -16.12 4.26 0.30
CA ARG A 30 -16.01 5.60 -0.32
C ARG A 30 -15.08 6.51 0.49
N PRO A 31 -13.81 6.18 0.73
CA PRO A 31 -12.96 7.01 1.57
C PRO A 31 -12.67 8.35 0.85
N PRO A 32 -13.14 9.50 1.38
CA PRO A 32 -12.87 10.78 0.74
C PRO A 32 -11.39 11.12 0.93
N GLY A 33 -10.62 11.06 -0.15
CA GLY A 33 -9.20 11.45 -0.21
C GLY A 33 -8.20 10.29 -0.23
N GLN A 34 -8.42 9.21 0.52
CA GLN A 34 -7.44 8.12 0.64
C GLN A 34 -7.31 7.32 -0.66
N GLU A 35 -8.40 7.09 -1.39
CA GLU A 35 -8.33 6.41 -2.68
C GLU A 35 -7.56 7.23 -3.73
N ARG A 36 -7.72 8.56 -3.71
CA ARG A 36 -6.94 9.46 -4.58
C ARG A 36 -5.46 9.42 -4.20
N PHE A 37 -5.15 9.40 -2.92
CA PHE A 37 -3.78 9.26 -2.42
C PHE A 37 -3.15 7.93 -2.82
N PHE A 38 -3.85 6.80 -2.67
CA PHE A 38 -3.35 5.48 -3.10
C PHE A 38 -3.12 5.40 -4.61
N ARG A 39 -4.01 5.98 -5.42
CA ARG A 39 -3.80 6.09 -6.88
C ARG A 39 -2.58 6.93 -7.22
N ALA A 40 -2.39 8.07 -6.54
CA ALA A 40 -1.23 8.92 -6.77
C ALA A 40 0.07 8.19 -6.44
N ILE A 41 0.13 7.48 -5.30
CA ILE A 41 1.30 6.68 -4.89
C ILE A 41 1.66 5.64 -5.96
N GLY A 42 0.67 4.87 -6.45
CA GLY A 42 0.88 3.89 -7.51
C GLY A 42 1.31 4.53 -8.85
N TRP A 43 0.73 5.68 -9.22
CA TRP A 43 1.13 6.40 -10.44
C TRP A 43 2.59 6.88 -10.39
N MET A 44 3.08 7.22 -9.20
CA MET A 44 4.49 7.61 -8.98
C MET A 44 5.45 6.41 -8.95
N GLY A 45 4.97 5.18 -9.16
CA GLY A 45 5.80 3.96 -9.18
C GLY A 45 6.12 3.40 -7.80
N TYR A 46 5.40 3.82 -6.76
CA TYR A 46 5.60 3.34 -5.40
C TYR A 46 4.53 2.32 -4.99
N ASP A 47 4.95 1.28 -4.28
CA ASP A 47 4.05 0.39 -3.55
C ASP A 47 3.78 0.92 -2.14
N LEU A 48 2.52 0.91 -1.72
CA LEU A 48 2.14 1.27 -0.36
C LEU A 48 2.04 0.02 0.52
N VAL A 49 2.93 -0.08 1.51
CA VAL A 49 2.94 -1.18 2.48
C VAL A 49 2.53 -0.68 3.86
N ALA A 50 1.47 -1.27 4.44
CA ALA A 50 1.07 -1.02 5.81
C ALA A 50 1.80 -1.97 6.77
N VAL A 51 2.45 -1.42 7.80
CA VAL A 51 3.25 -2.20 8.75
C VAL A 51 2.77 -1.96 10.18
N PRO A 52 2.61 -3.01 11.01
CA PRO A 52 2.22 -2.86 12.41
C PRO A 52 3.18 -1.97 13.22
N ARG A 53 2.64 -1.28 14.22
CA ARG A 53 3.45 -0.49 15.15
C ARG A 53 4.40 -1.39 15.94
N GLY A 54 5.65 -0.95 16.08
CA GLY A 54 6.72 -1.70 16.76
C GLY A 54 7.54 -2.61 15.83
N SER A 55 7.12 -2.77 14.58
CA SER A 55 7.90 -3.51 13.58
C SER A 55 9.05 -2.68 13.01
N ARG A 56 10.15 -3.35 12.66
CA ARG A 56 11.26 -2.77 11.89
C ARG A 56 11.14 -3.19 10.44
N VAL A 57 11.27 -2.24 9.52
CA VAL A 57 11.25 -2.48 8.07
C VAL A 57 12.66 -2.24 7.54
N THR A 58 13.17 -3.18 6.77
CA THR A 58 14.42 -3.02 6.00
C THR A 58 14.07 -3.17 4.53
N VAL A 59 14.35 -2.13 3.74
CA VAL A 59 14.16 -2.13 2.29
C VAL A 59 15.50 -2.47 1.66
N VAL A 60 15.52 -3.48 0.81
CA VAL A 60 16.67 -3.88 0.02
C VAL A 60 16.33 -3.70 -1.45
N GLU A 61 17.19 -2.98 -2.17
CA GLU A 61 17.09 -2.86 -3.62
C GLU A 61 17.38 -4.22 -4.24
N SER A 62 16.51 -4.69 -5.12
CA SER A 62 16.81 -5.88 -5.91
C SER A 62 17.68 -5.45 -7.08
N GLU A 63 18.93 -5.92 -7.13
CA GLU A 63 19.76 -5.74 -8.32
C GLU A 63 19.06 -6.40 -9.52
N VAL A 64 18.63 -5.59 -10.48
CA VAL A 64 18.08 -6.08 -11.73
C VAL A 64 19.23 -6.70 -12.53
N SER A 65 19.38 -8.02 -12.41
CA SER A 65 20.18 -8.85 -13.31
C SER A 65 19.71 -8.62 -14.75
N THR A 66 20.38 -7.70 -15.44
CA THR A 66 20.16 -7.50 -16.87
C THR A 66 20.93 -8.60 -17.59
N ASP A 67 20.33 -9.79 -17.67
CA ASP A 67 20.84 -10.87 -18.50
C ASP A 67 20.71 -10.45 -19.98
N ARG A 68 21.73 -9.78 -20.49
CA ARG A 68 21.92 -9.63 -21.93
C ARG A 68 22.64 -10.88 -22.40
N GLY A 69 21.87 -11.92 -22.73
CA GLY A 69 22.35 -13.05 -23.50
C GLY A 69 22.93 -12.56 -24.82
N HIS A 70 24.26 -12.45 -24.87
CA HIS A 70 25.07 -12.21 -26.05
C HIS A 70 25.02 -13.50 -26.88
N GLY A 71 24.12 -13.54 -27.87
CA GLY A 71 24.06 -14.60 -28.85
C GLY A 71 25.14 -14.41 -29.90
N ASP A 72 26.40 -14.75 -29.56
CA ASP A 72 27.44 -14.98 -30.54
C ASP A 72 27.06 -16.22 -31.37
N ARG A 73 26.45 -15.99 -32.52
CA ARG A 73 26.41 -16.97 -33.60
C ARG A 73 27.67 -16.80 -34.44
N GLU A 74 28.77 -17.34 -33.95
CA GLU A 74 29.86 -17.81 -34.81
C GLU A 74 29.37 -19.07 -35.53
N GLY A 75 28.80 -18.86 -36.72
CA GLY A 75 28.63 -19.91 -37.71
C GLY A 75 30.00 -20.28 -38.26
N GLN A 76 30.61 -21.30 -37.67
CA GLN A 76 31.76 -22.02 -38.23
C GLN A 76 31.30 -22.90 -39.42
N GLN A 77 32.20 -22.99 -40.39
CA GLN A 77 32.32 -23.96 -41.51
C GLN A 77 31.68 -23.58 -42.85
#